data_AF-A0AA42Z705-F1
#
_entry.id   AF-A0AA42Z705-F1
#
_cell.length_a   1.000
_cell.length_b   1.000
_cell.length_c   1.000
_cell.angle_alpha   90.00
_cell.angle_beta   90.00
_cell.angle_gamma   90.00
#
_symmetry.space_group_name_H-M   'P 1'
#
loop_
_entity.id
_entity.type
_entity.pdbx_description
1 polymer ?
#
loop_
_entity_poly.entity_id
_entity_poly.type
_entity_poly.pdbx_seq_one_letter_code
_entity_poly.pdbx_strand_id
1 'polypeptide(L)' 'MTALLYKVYCYRGTDKQVWFEVEDSQTGQGVAWSPSRSTVVRKAEKLGYRLQDEGRHVLKFYRAQAS' A
#
# COMPACT_ATOMS: atom_id res chain seq x y z
N MET A 1 12.35 -3.05 -10.78
CA MET A 1 11.15 -3.85 -10.50
C MET A 1 9.92 -2.96 -10.68
N THR A 2 8.76 -3.52 -10.98
CA THR A 2 7.50 -2.76 -11.09
C THR A 2 6.62 -3.03 -9.88
N ALA A 3 5.93 -2.00 -9.42
CA ALA A 3 5.04 -2.13 -8.28
C ALA A 3 3.77 -1.31 -8.44
N LEU A 4 2.75 -1.72 -7.72
CA LEU A 4 1.45 -1.08 -7.66
C LEU A 4 1.29 -0.38 -6.31
N LEU A 5 0.70 0.82 -6.33
CA LEU A 5 0.38 1.60 -5.13
C LEU A 5 -1.10 1.44 -4.78
N TYR A 6 -1.36 0.90 -3.61
CA TYR A 6 -2.71 0.71 -3.08
C TYR A 6 -3.02 1.74 -1.99
N LYS A 7 -4.26 2.21 -1.98
CA LYS A 7 -4.83 2.89 -0.81
C LYS A 7 -5.55 1.84 0.02
N VAL A 8 -5.12 1.72 1.26
CA VAL A 8 -5.54 0.66 2.18
C VAL A 8 -6.40 1.27 3.29
N TYR A 9 -7.56 0.68 3.54
CA TYR A 9 -8.39 1.03 4.70
C TYR A 9 -8.23 -0.04 5.78
N CYS A 10 -7.67 0.37 6.92
CA CYS A 10 -7.48 -0.47 8.09
C CYS A 10 -8.52 -0.12 9.14
N TYR A 11 -9.26 -1.11 9.62
CA TYR A 11 -10.26 -0.91 10.67
C TYR A 11 -9.75 -1.44 12.02
N ARG A 12 -9.80 -0.60 13.05
CA ARG A 12 -9.56 -0.98 14.45
C ARG A 12 -10.83 -0.70 15.25
N GLY A 13 -11.66 -1.72 15.45
CA GLY A 13 -13.02 -1.51 15.94
C GLY A 13 -13.84 -0.71 14.92
N THR A 14 -14.43 0.41 15.35
CA THR A 14 -15.16 1.35 14.48
C THR A 14 -14.25 2.39 13.81
N ASP A 15 -12.99 2.51 14.25
CA ASP A 15 -12.07 3.50 13.72
C ASP A 15 -11.52 3.07 12.36
N LYS A 16 -11.70 3.93 11.36
CA LYS A 16 -11.18 3.76 10.01
C LYS A 16 -9.88 4.55 9.85
N GLN A 17 -8.79 3.84 9.60
CA GLN A 17 -7.49 4.43 9.26
C GLN A 17 -7.17 4.23 7.78
N VAL A 18 -6.47 5.20 7.20
CA VAL A 18 -5.98 5.14 5.82
C VAL A 18 -4.49 4.89 5.83
N TRP A 19 -4.09 3.88 5.08
CA TRP A 19 -2.71 3.50 4.83
C TRP A 19 -2.46 3.42 3.33
N PHE A 20 -1.18 3.36 2.97
CA PHE A 20 -0.72 3.14 1.61
C PHE A 20 0.24 1.95 1.63
N GLU A 21 0.03 1.04 0.69
CA GLU A 21 0.85 -0.14 0.47
C GLU A 21 1.43 -0.09 -0.93
N VAL A 22 2.69 -0.50 -1.06
CA VAL A 22 3.30 -0.81 -2.35
C VAL A 22 3.49 -2.33 -2.44
N GLU A 23 3.00 -2.92 -3.51
CA GLU A 23 3.09 -4.35 -3.80
C GLU A 23 3.93 -4.58 -5.05
N ASP A 24 4.84 -5.55 -5.00
CA ASP A 24 5.57 -6.01 -6.19
C ASP A 24 4.60 -6.68 -7.17
N SER A 25 4.57 -6.21 -8.41
CA SER A 25 3.58 -6.65 -9.39
C SER A 25 3.82 -8.07 -9.92
N GLN A 26 5.00 -8.64 -9.71
CA GLN A 26 5.35 -9.98 -10.22
C GLN A 26 5.02 -11.07 -9.18
N THR A 27 5.24 -10.76 -7.91
CA THR A 27 5.15 -11.70 -6.79
C THR A 27 3.89 -11.49 -5.94
N GLY A 28 3.24 -10.34 -6.05
CA GLY A 28 2.12 -9.96 -5.19
C GLY A 28 2.52 -9.69 -3.74
N GLN A 29 3.82 -9.58 -3.44
CA GLN A 29 4.31 -9.34 -2.08
C GLN A 29 4.30 -7.86 -1.72
N GLY A 30 3.88 -7.56 -0.49
CA GLY A 30 3.93 -6.20 0.08
C GLY A 30 5.38 -5.77 0.34
N VAL A 31 5.79 -4.68 -0.31
CA VAL A 31 7.17 -4.15 -0.28
C VAL A 31 7.32 -3.07 0.78
N ALA A 32 6.35 -2.16 0.88
CA ALA A 32 6.42 -1.01 1.77
C ALA A 32 5.03 -0.54 2.19
N TRP A 33 4.91 -0.09 3.44
CA TRP A 33 3.66 0.37 4.03
C TRP A 33 3.88 1.68 4.80
N SER A 34 2.91 2.60 4.74
CA SER A 34 2.91 3.85 5.51
C SER A 34 1.54 4.51 5.56
N PRO A 35 1.19 5.26 6.62
CA PRO A 35 0.02 6.15 6.59
C PRO A 35 0.21 7.35 5.63
N SER A 36 1.44 7.60 5.15
CA SER A 36 1.76 8.69 4.21
C SER A 36 2.10 8.15 2.82
N ARG A 37 1.38 8.63 1.80
CA ARG A 37 1.63 8.29 0.39
C ARG A 37 3.06 8.65 -0.02
N SER A 38 3.51 9.87 0.26
CA SER A 38 4.86 10.31 -0.14
C SER A 38 5.95 9.48 0.52
N THR A 39 5.73 9.07 1.78
CA THR A 39 6.67 8.22 2.51
C THR A 39 6.76 6.84 1.90
N VAL A 40 5.63 6.19 1.59
CA VAL A 40 5.65 4.84 1.01
C VAL A 40 6.25 4.84 -0.41
N VAL A 41 5.95 5.86 -1.21
CA VAL A 41 6.51 6.04 -2.56
C VAL A 41 8.03 6.17 -2.49
N ARG A 42 8.56 7.07 -1.64
CA ARG A 42 10.01 7.24 -1.48
C ARG A 42 10.69 5.98 -0.97
N LYS A 43 10.04 5.20 -0.10
CA LYS A 43 10.58 3.92 0.37
C LYS A 43 10.70 2.93 -0.80
N ALA A 44 9.65 2.81 -1.62
CA ALA A 44 9.66 1.93 -2.79
C ALA A 44 10.71 2.35 -3.83
N GLU A 45 10.82 3.65 -4.12
CA GLU A 45 11.83 4.19 -5.04
C GLU A 45 13.25 3.87 -4.56
N LYS A 46 13.54 4.04 -3.26
CA LYS A 46 14.84 3.66 -2.67
C LYS A 46 15.14 2.17 -2.78
N LEU A 47 14.13 1.33 -2.84
CA LEU A 47 14.25 -0.12 -3.04
C LEU A 47 14.35 -0.53 -4.52
N GLY A 48 14.36 0.44 -5.46
CA GLY A 48 14.50 0.17 -6.89
C GLY A 48 13.18 -0.18 -7.61
N TYR A 49 12.04 0.14 -6.98
CA TYR A 49 10.73 -0.04 -7.58
C TYR A 49 10.31 1.18 -8.38
N ARG A 50 9.83 0.94 -9.59
CA ARG A 50 9.11 1.93 -10.40
C ARG A 50 7.62 1.69 -10.23
N LEU A 51 6.91 2.68 -9.68
CA LEU A 51 5.46 2.61 -9.53
C LEU A 51 4.78 2.78 -10.89
N GLN A 52 3.83 1.90 -11.18
CA GLN A 52 2.94 2.07 -12.32
C GLN A 52 1.76 2.93 -11.86
N ASP A 53 1.70 4.18 -12.34
CA ASP A 53 0.60 5.09 -12.03
C ASP A 53 -0.57 4.80 -12.98
N GLU A 54 -1.39 3.80 -12.64
CA GLU A 54 -2.52 3.39 -13.50
C GLU A 54 -3.75 4.31 -13.38
N GLY A 55 -3.63 5.50 -12.77
CA GLY A 55 -4.73 6.48 -12.67
C GLY A 55 -5.94 6.03 -11.82
N ARG A 56 -5.98 4.76 -11.40
CA ARG A 56 -7.00 4.19 -10.53
C ARG A 56 -6.36 3.83 -9.21
N HIS A 57 -6.74 4.53 -8.15
CA HIS A 57 -6.42 4.12 -6.79
C HIS A 57 -7.07 2.77 -6.51
N VAL A 58 -6.31 1.69 -6.60
CA VAL A 58 -6.81 0.37 -6.24
C VAL A 58 -6.96 0.32 -4.72
N LEU A 59 -8.16 -0.05 -4.26
CA LEU A 59 -8.54 -0.05 -2.85
C LEU A 59 -8.37 -1.44 -2.26
N LYS A 60 -7.67 -1.55 -1.12
CA LYS A 60 -7.64 -2.77 -0.30
C LYS A 60 -8.28 -2.51 1.06
N PHE A 61 -8.99 -3.51 1.57
CA PHE A 61 -9.64 -3.45 2.88
C PHE A 61 -9.02 -4.52 3.78
N TYR A 62 -8.47 -4.10 4.91
CA TYR A 62 -7.98 -5.01 5.95
C TYR A 62 -8.81 -4.83 7.20
N ARG A 63 -9.36 -5.94 7.69
CA ARG A 63 -10.04 -6.01 8.98
C ARG A 63 -9.12 -6.73 9.95
N ALA A 64 -8.75 -6.09 11.05
CA ALA A 64 -8.07 -6.80 12.13
C ALA A 64 -8.99 -7.92 12.63
N GLN A 65 -8.50 -9.16 12.69
CA GLN A 65 -9.21 -10.22 13.40
C GLN A 65 -9.24 -9.83 14.88
N ALA A 66 -10.43 -9.83 15.48
CA ALA A 66 -10.56 -9.68 16.92
C ALA A 66 -9.92 -10.92 17.57
N SER A 67 -8.93 -10.67 18.43
CA SER A 67 -8.26 -11.67 19.26
C SER A 67 -9.21 -12.26 20.29
#